data_AF-A0A0D3LBW6-F1
#
_entry.id   AF-A0A0D3LBW6-F1
#
_cell.length_a   1.000
_cell.length_b   1.000
_cell.length_c   1.000
_cell.angle_alpha   90.00
_cell.angle_beta   90.00
_cell.angle_gamma   90.00
#
_symmetry.space_group_name_H-M   'P 1'
#
loop_
_entity.id
_entity.type
_entity.pdbx_description
1 polymer ?
#
loop_
_entity_poly.entity_id
_entity_poly.type
_entity_poly.pdbx_seq_one_letter_code
_entity_poly.pdbx_strand_id
1 'polypeptide(L)' 'MMSIVFTLSHEESGFSAFRVQEDHHIIVEAPDIKELRVKALEAVNELLEGQLYRYELDDIVFRPE' A
#
# COMPACT_ATOMS: atom_id res chain seq x y z
N MET A 1 16.58 -1.03 -5.78
CA MET A 1 15.11 -1.01 -5.94
C MET A 1 14.49 -0.92 -4.56
N MET A 2 13.65 0.08 -4.33
CA MET A 2 12.90 0.25 -3.08
C MET A 2 11.48 -0.26 -3.30
N SER A 3 11.10 -1.33 -2.61
CA SER A 3 9.77 -1.93 -2.69
C SER A 3 9.07 -1.82 -1.36
N ILE A 4 7.78 -1.53 -1.38
CA ILE A 4 6.93 -1.55 -0.20
C ILE A 4 6.11 -2.82 -0.18
N VAL A 5 6.14 -3.51 0.96
CA VAL A 5 5.40 -4.74 1.19
C VAL A 5 4.13 -4.44 1.96
N PHE A 6 2.99 -4.90 1.43
CA PHE A 6 1.69 -4.91 2.09
C PHE A 6 1.26 -6.34 2.37
N THR A 7 0.58 -6.54 3.49
CA THR A 7 -0.18 -7.75 3.73
C THR A 7 -1.52 -7.62 3.02
N LEU A 8 -1.90 -8.65 2.26
CA LEU A 8 -3.10 -8.71 1.44
C LEU A 8 -4.09 -9.69 2.08
N SER A 9 -5.32 -9.24 2.29
CA SER A 9 -6.46 -10.07 2.63
C SER A 9 -7.54 -9.97 1.54
N HIS A 10 -8.32 -11.03 1.39
CA HIS A 10 -9.38 -11.13 0.38
C HIS A 10 -10.62 -11.75 1.03
N GLU A 11 -11.73 -11.02 0.94
CA GLU A 11 -13.05 -11.42 1.43
C GLU A 11 -14.07 -11.36 0.27
N GLU A 12 -15.30 -11.84 0.50
CA GLU A 12 -16.37 -11.77 -0.51
C GLU A 12 -16.68 -10.34 -0.98
N SER A 13 -16.33 -9.34 -0.18
CA SER A 13 -16.52 -7.91 -0.45
C SER A 13 -15.40 -7.27 -1.29
N GLY A 14 -14.26 -7.94 -1.47
CA GLY A 14 -13.11 -7.43 -2.24
C GLY A 14 -11.75 -7.72 -1.60
N PHE A 15 -10.78 -6.87 -1.90
CA PHE A 15 -9.41 -6.97 -1.41
C PHE A 15 -9.10 -5.86 -0.42
N SER A 16 -8.34 -6.19 0.61
CA SER A 16 -7.76 -5.23 1.54
C SER A 16 -6.25 -5.41 1.63
N ALA A 17 -5.53 -4.30 1.71
CA ALA A 17 -4.08 -4.27 1.89
C ALA A 17 -3.76 -3.45 3.14
N PHE A 18 -2.98 -4.01 4.06
CA PHE A 18 -2.54 -3.31 5.26
C PHE A 18 -1.02 -3.34 5.43
N ARG A 19 -0.48 -2.27 5.99
CA ARG A 19 0.94 -2.14 6.35
C ARG A 19 1.09 -1.34 7.63
N VAL A 20 1.94 -1.84 8.51
CA VAL A 20 2.38 -1.14 9.72
C VAL A 20 3.88 -0.84 9.57
N GLN A 21 4.26 0.44 9.58
CA GLN A 21 5.67 0.85 9.62
C GLN A 21 5.84 1.96 10.64
N GLU A 22 6.55 1.65 11.74
CA GLU A 22 6.82 2.56 12.85
C GLU A 22 5.54 3.26 13.33
N ASP A 23 5.34 4.52 12.94
CA ASP A 23 4.22 5.37 13.35
C ASP A 23 3.10 5.49 12.29
N HIS A 24 3.20 4.76 11.18
CA HIS A 24 2.25 4.85 10.07
C HIS A 24 1.52 3.53 9.82
N HIS A 25 0.20 3.63 9.78
CA HIS A 25 -0.69 2.55 9.39
C HIS A 25 -1.34 2.91 8.06
N ILE A 26 -1.11 2.08 7.04
CA ILE A 26 -1.79 2.20 5.76
C ILE A 26 -2.77 1.05 5.67
N ILE A 27 -4.05 1.36 5.47
CA ILE A 27 -5.12 0.39 5.21
C ILE A 27 -5.84 0.85 3.95
N VAL A 28 -5.96 -0.04 2.98
CA VAL A 28 -6.57 0.24 1.68
C VAL A 28 -7.51 -0.88 1.32
N GLU A 29 -8.68 -0.53 0.78
CA GLU A 29 -9.69 -1.48 0.31
C GLU A 29 -10.10 -1.17 -1.13
N ALA A 30 -10.30 -2.22 -1.92
CA ALA A 30 -10.73 -2.11 -3.31
C ALA A 30 -11.45 -3.38 -3.79
N PRO A 31 -12.37 -3.25 -4.77
CA PRO A 31 -13.06 -4.40 -5.36
C PRO A 31 -12.14 -5.33 -6.14
N ASP A 32 -11.00 -4.83 -6.64
CA ASP A 32 -10.01 -5.64 -7.37
C ASP A 32 -8.56 -5.23 -7.07
N ILE A 33 -7.62 -6.12 -7.40
CA ILE A 33 -6.17 -5.94 -7.16
C ILE A 33 -5.58 -4.75 -7.92
N LYS A 34 -6.13 -4.39 -9.09
CA LYS A 34 -5.61 -3.29 -9.89
C LYS A 34 -5.93 -1.95 -9.21
N GLU A 35 -7.17 -1.78 -8.77
CA GLU A 35 -7.59 -0.61 -8.00
C GLU A 35 -6.89 -0.57 -6.64
N LEU A 36 -6.72 -1.73 -5.97
CA LEU A 36 -5.98 -1.82 -4.71
C LEU A 36 -4.53 -1.31 -4.85
N ARG A 37 -3.85 -1.68 -5.94
CA ARG A 37 -2.49 -1.23 -6.24
C ARG A 37 -2.40 0.29 -6.42
N VAL A 38 -3.34 0.87 -7.15
CA VAL A 38 -3.38 2.33 -7.38
C VAL A 38 -3.57 3.05 -6.04
N LYS A 39 -4.58 2.65 -5.26
CA LYS A 39 -4.84 3.26 -3.95
C LYS A 39 -3.69 3.07 -2.96
N ALA A 40 -3.02 1.91 -2.96
CA ALA A 40 -1.85 1.66 -2.12
C ALA A 40 -0.67 2.56 -2.51
N LEU A 41 -0.47 2.84 -3.81
CA LEU A 41 0.54 3.76 -4.29
C LEU A 41 0.23 5.21 -3.90
N GLU A 42 -1.01 5.64 -4.05
CA GLU A 42 -1.46 6.97 -3.64
C GLU A 42 -1.27 7.18 -2.13
N ALA A 43 -1.71 6.24 -1.30
CA ALA A 43 -1.55 6.32 0.15
C ALA A 43 -0.07 6.36 0.59
N VAL A 44 0.80 5.63 -0.11
CA VAL A 44 2.25 5.70 0.13
C VAL A 44 2.81 7.04 -0.32
N ASN A 45 2.43 7.55 -1.48
CA ASN A 45 2.94 8.82 -1.98
C ASN A 45 2.52 9.98 -1.08
N GLU A 46 1.27 10.01 -0.60
CA GLU A 46 0.80 10.98 0.38
C GLU A 46 1.62 10.94 1.67
N LEU A 47 1.98 9.73 2.12
CA LEU A 47 2.85 9.55 3.28
C LEU A 47 4.25 10.12 3.04
N LEU A 48 4.82 9.85 1.86
CA LEU A 48 6.17 10.27 1.50
C LEU A 48 6.24 11.78 1.22
N GLU A 49 5.21 12.39 0.63
CA GLU A 49 5.13 13.85 0.42
C GLU A 49 5.08 14.62 1.74
N GLY A 50 4.49 14.03 2.79
CA GLY A 50 4.50 14.58 4.15
C GLY A 50 5.91 14.59 4.79
N GLN A 51 6.85 13.82 4.26
CA GLN A 51 8.24 13.78 4.68
C GLN A 51 9.07 14.54 3.62
N LEU A 52 9.92 15.50 4.01
CA LEU A 52 10.68 16.39 3.08
C LEU A 52 11.72 15.69 2.17
N TYR A 53 11.55 14.40 1.88
CA TYR A 53 12.44 13.54 1.10
C TYR A 53 11.71 12.99 -0.13
N ARG A 54 12.30 13.19 -1.32
CA ARG A 54 11.82 12.55 -2.55
C ARG A 54 12.30 11.10 -2.58
N TYR A 55 11.46 10.18 -2.13
CA TYR A 55 11.66 8.74 -2.34
C TYR A 55 10.98 8.34 -3.66
N GLU A 56 11.71 7.74 -4.59
CA GLU A 56 11.11 7.07 -5.75
C GLU A 56 10.71 5.65 -5.32
N LEU A 57 9.40 5.35 -5.36
CA LEU A 57 8.89 4.00 -5.11
C LEU A 57 8.90 3.21 -6.42
N ASP A 58 9.71 2.15 -6.47
CA ASP A 58 9.84 1.32 -7.69
C ASP A 58 8.71 0.28 -7.81
N ASP A 59 8.24 -0.29 -6.70
CA ASP A 59 7.24 -1.37 -6.73
C ASP A 59 6.45 -1.52 -5.42
N ILE A 60 5.23 -2.08 -5.55
CA ILE A 60 4.37 -2.52 -4.44
C ILE A 60 4.19 -4.03 -4.53
N VAL A 61 4.58 -4.71 -3.45
CA VAL A 61 4.50 -6.17 -3.32
C VAL A 61 3.41 -6.53 -2.33
N PHE A 62 2.41 -7.26 -2.81
CA PHE A 62 1.38 -7.86 -1.96
C PHE A 62 1.82 -9.25 -1.52
N ARG A 63 1.76 -9.53 -0.22
CA ARG A 63 1.91 -10.88 0.33
C ARG A 63 0.60 -11.28 0.99
N PRO A 64 0.05 -12.47 0.73
CA PRO A 64 -1.11 -12.94 1.48
C PRO A 64 -0.77 -13.00 2.97
N GLU A 65 -1.77 -12.77 3.81
CA GLU A 65 -1.71 -13.06 5.25
C GLU A 65 -1.39 -14.54 5.52
#